data_AF-A0A183VGI0-F1
#
_entry.id   AF-A0A183VGI0-F1
#
_cell.length_a   1.000
_cell.length_b   1.000
_cell.length_c   1.000
_cell.angle_alpha   90.00
_cell.angle_beta   90.00
_cell.angle_gamma   90.00
#
_symmetry.space_group_name_H-M   'P 1'
#
loop_
_entity.id
_entity.type
_entity.pdbx_description
1 polymer ?
#
loop_
_entity_poly.entity_id
_entity_poly.type
_entity_poly.pdbx_seq_one_letter_code
_entity_poly.pdbx_strand_id
1 'polypeptide(L)'
;MCDYRFLVASFVCASLALPVEPVDSDDTNSAETDEFEEFGCRVVNGNKLFFNDIFIRELNKDEQKENEKFEKDMKAHNEAVEKADHNGGTEAKLLVDAYEVPSFCRDLEQVDLGDCFALVCVSIRFFIACKTGGKLYKDNKKVRDLSEKEKKQVEEYLKKLEKYYDDVYAKSDEDFDWEKVIAGEPKGPQLCN
;
A
#
# COMPACT_ATOMS: atom_id res chain seq x y z
N MET A 1 -44.57 -27.41 -32.99
CA MET A 1 -45.05 -28.66 -33.64
C MET A 1 -43.88 -29.61 -33.68
N CYS A 2 -44.07 -30.76 -33.04
CA CYS A 2 -43.10 -31.81 -32.84
C CYS A 2 -42.82 -32.58 -34.13
N ASP A 3 -41.59 -33.01 -34.34
CA ASP A 3 -41.32 -34.37 -34.80
C ASP A 3 -39.83 -34.68 -34.60
N TYR A 4 -39.51 -35.60 -33.70
CA TYR A 4 -38.72 -36.77 -34.08
C TYR A 4 -38.80 -37.86 -33.02
N ARG A 5 -38.84 -39.08 -33.54
CA ARG A 5 -39.26 -40.32 -32.91
C ARG A 5 -38.02 -41.20 -32.71
N PHE A 6 -38.01 -41.95 -31.60
CA PHE A 6 -37.19 -43.14 -31.33
C PHE A 6 -35.67 -42.98 -31.19
N LEU A 7 -35.15 -43.18 -29.98
CA LEU A 7 -34.60 -44.48 -29.57
C LEU A 7 -34.34 -44.49 -28.05
N VAL A 8 -35.01 -45.42 -27.38
CA VAL A 8 -34.77 -45.77 -25.98
C VAL A 8 -33.50 -46.62 -25.94
N ALA A 9 -32.47 -46.15 -25.25
CA ALA A 9 -31.42 -46.99 -24.73
C ALA A 9 -31.23 -46.63 -23.25
N SER A 10 -31.76 -47.48 -22.39
CA SER A 10 -31.50 -47.47 -20.96
C SER A 10 -30.01 -47.60 -20.72
N PHE A 11 -29.38 -46.53 -20.23
CA PHE A 11 -28.14 -46.62 -19.47
C PHE A 11 -28.45 -46.14 -18.07
N VAL A 12 -28.65 -47.11 -17.19
CA VAL A 12 -28.69 -46.90 -15.74
C VAL A 12 -27.26 -46.54 -15.33
N CYS A 13 -26.92 -45.26 -15.32
CA CYS A 13 -25.76 -44.78 -14.58
C CYS A 13 -26.17 -44.71 -13.11
N ALA A 14 -25.92 -45.80 -12.38
CA ALA A 14 -25.88 -45.77 -10.93
C ALA A 14 -24.88 -44.68 -10.51
N SER A 15 -25.36 -43.63 -9.86
CA SER A 15 -24.53 -42.59 -9.26
C SER A 15 -23.73 -43.22 -8.11
N LEU A 16 -22.55 -43.75 -8.42
CA LEU A 16 -21.51 -43.93 -7.42
C LEU A 16 -20.99 -42.54 -7.07
N ALA A 17 -21.65 -41.90 -6.12
CA ALA A 17 -21.13 -40.73 -5.43
C ALA A 17 -19.91 -41.19 -4.62
N LEU A 18 -18.72 -41.07 -5.23
CA LEU A 18 -17.49 -40.99 -4.48
C LEU A 18 -17.40 -39.55 -3.94
N PRO A 19 -17.07 -39.34 -2.65
CA PRO A 19 -16.76 -38.00 -2.17
C PRO A 19 -15.53 -37.51 -2.93
N VAL A 20 -15.72 -36.49 -3.76
CA VAL A 20 -14.60 -35.71 -4.31
C VAL A 20 -14.06 -34.91 -3.13
N GLU A 21 -12.92 -35.34 -2.61
CA GLU A 21 -12.13 -34.54 -1.70
C GLU A 21 -11.84 -33.20 -2.40
N PRO A 22 -12.05 -32.04 -1.73
CA PRO A 22 -11.69 -30.76 -2.32
C PRO A 22 -10.17 -30.75 -2.47
N VAL A 23 -9.72 -30.85 -3.71
CA VAL A 23 -8.37 -30.44 -4.10
C VAL A 23 -8.37 -28.92 -3.93
N ASP A 24 -7.79 -28.46 -2.82
CA ASP A 24 -7.35 -27.08 -2.64
C ASP A 24 -6.37 -26.76 -3.78
N SER A 25 -6.89 -26.15 -4.84
CA SER A 25 -6.08 -25.51 -5.86
C SER A 25 -6.00 -24.02 -5.51
N ASP A 26 -5.12 -23.70 -4.56
CA ASP A 26 -4.45 -22.40 -4.52
C ASP A 26 -3.57 -22.29 -5.79
N ASP A 27 -4.23 -22.09 -6.92
CA ASP A 27 -3.64 -21.69 -8.21
C ASP A 27 -4.39 -20.43 -8.70
N THR A 28 -4.67 -19.50 -7.80
CA THR A 28 -4.58 -18.10 -8.19
C THR A 28 -3.10 -17.81 -8.29
N ASN A 29 -2.63 -17.58 -9.52
CA ASN A 29 -1.36 -16.91 -9.79
C ASN A 29 -1.07 -15.97 -8.61
N SER A 30 0.02 -16.24 -7.89
CA SER A 30 0.75 -15.18 -7.21
C SER A 30 1.11 -14.21 -8.33
N ALA A 31 0.19 -13.29 -8.63
CA ALA A 31 0.59 -11.98 -9.07
C ALA A 31 1.52 -11.54 -7.94
N GLU A 32 2.81 -11.68 -8.21
CA GLU A 32 3.92 -11.05 -7.50
C GLU A 32 3.34 -9.78 -6.89
N THR A 33 3.05 -9.83 -5.59
CA THR A 33 2.59 -8.65 -4.88
C THR A 33 3.83 -7.77 -4.90
N ASP A 34 3.91 -6.87 -5.89
CA ASP A 34 5.03 -5.97 -6.09
C ASP A 34 5.37 -5.40 -4.70
N GLU A 35 6.54 -5.79 -4.18
CA GLU A 35 7.07 -5.38 -2.87
C GLU A 35 7.26 -3.86 -2.75
N PHE A 36 6.79 -3.07 -3.71
CA PHE A 36 6.90 -1.62 -3.80
C PHE A 36 5.62 -0.83 -3.57
N GLU A 37 4.53 -1.50 -3.16
CA GLU A 37 3.39 -0.84 -2.50
C GLU A 37 3.78 -0.19 -1.14
N GLU A 38 5.07 -0.30 -0.75
CA GLU A 38 5.69 0.08 0.52
C GLU A 38 5.51 1.56 0.94
N PHE A 39 4.99 2.43 0.07
CA PHE A 39 4.65 3.82 0.45
C PHE A 39 3.25 4.26 -0.01
N GLY A 40 2.38 3.34 -0.44
CA GLY A 40 1.05 3.66 -0.95
C GLY A 40 1.02 4.52 -2.21
N CYS A 41 2.16 4.97 -2.73
CA CYS A 41 2.24 5.94 -3.82
C CYS A 41 2.15 5.24 -5.18
N ARG A 42 1.18 5.62 -6.00
CA ARG A 42 0.98 5.01 -7.32
C ARG A 42 0.67 6.05 -8.39
N VAL A 43 1.26 5.88 -9.57
CA VAL A 43 0.95 6.69 -10.76
C VAL A 43 0.14 5.88 -11.76
N VAL A 44 -1.06 6.36 -12.09
CA VAL A 44 -1.98 5.72 -13.04
C VAL A 44 -2.00 6.49 -14.35
N ASN A 45 -1.96 5.76 -15.47
CA ASN A 45 -1.96 6.32 -16.83
C ASN A 45 -0.81 7.33 -17.08
N GLY A 46 0.30 7.20 -16.35
CA GLY A 46 1.49 8.04 -16.49
C GLY A 46 1.37 9.45 -15.90
N ASN A 47 0.21 9.86 -15.37
CA ASN A 47 0.04 11.22 -14.85
C ASN A 47 -0.87 11.38 -13.64
N LYS A 48 -1.66 10.39 -13.23
CA LYS A 48 -2.56 10.53 -12.07
C LYS A 48 -1.90 9.97 -10.82
N LEU A 49 -1.63 10.81 -9.85
CA LEU A 49 -1.04 10.43 -8.58
C LEU A 49 -2.12 9.96 -7.60
N PHE A 50 -1.92 8.76 -7.08
CA PHE A 50 -2.69 8.15 -6.01
C PHE A 50 -1.79 7.91 -4.80
N PHE A 51 -2.37 8.02 -3.62
CA PHE A 51 -1.79 7.53 -2.38
C PHE A 51 -2.81 6.59 -1.73
N ASN A 52 -2.47 5.31 -1.57
CA ASN A 52 -3.40 4.22 -1.40
C ASN A 52 -4.52 4.33 -2.47
N ASP A 53 -5.78 4.24 -2.08
CA ASP A 53 -6.93 4.37 -2.98
C ASP A 53 -7.37 5.83 -3.25
N ILE A 54 -6.57 6.82 -2.86
CA ILE A 54 -6.97 8.24 -2.87
C ILE A 54 -6.33 8.96 -4.04
N PHE A 55 -7.14 9.53 -4.93
CA PHE A 55 -6.65 10.45 -5.96
C PHE A 55 -6.16 11.75 -5.33
N ILE A 56 -4.88 12.06 -5.48
CA ILE A 56 -4.26 13.25 -4.91
C ILE A 56 -4.30 14.42 -5.88
N ARG A 57 -3.78 14.21 -7.10
CA ARG A 57 -3.71 15.20 -8.19
C ARG A 57 -3.13 14.58 -9.46
N GLU A 58 -3.06 15.37 -10.53
CA GLU A 58 -2.22 15.05 -11.68
C GLU A 58 -0.77 15.53 -11.46
N LEU A 59 0.17 14.77 -12.02
CA LEU A 59 1.58 15.08 -12.12
C LEU A 59 1.83 16.16 -13.18
N ASN A 60 2.72 17.09 -12.87
CA ASN A 60 3.21 18.04 -13.86
C ASN A 60 4.22 17.37 -14.81
N LYS A 61 4.63 18.07 -15.88
CA LYS A 61 5.51 17.50 -16.91
C LYS A 61 6.88 17.06 -16.39
N ASP A 62 7.41 17.71 -15.38
CA ASP A 62 8.71 17.36 -14.82
C ASP A 62 8.59 16.13 -13.90
N GLU A 63 7.51 16.03 -13.14
CA GLU A 63 7.18 14.85 -12.33
C GLU A 63 6.85 13.63 -13.20
N GLN A 64 6.23 13.81 -14.37
CA GLN A 64 6.01 12.72 -15.33
C GLN A 64 7.34 12.15 -15.84
N LYS A 65 8.32 13.02 -16.15
CA LYS A 65 9.68 12.58 -16.53
C LYS A 65 10.41 11.89 -15.38
N GLU A 66 10.24 12.38 -14.15
CA GLU A 66 10.77 11.74 -12.95
C GLU A 66 10.19 10.33 -12.79
N ASN A 67 8.87 10.18 -12.99
CA ASN A 67 8.20 8.87 -12.98
C ASN A 67 8.71 7.94 -14.08
N GLU A 68 8.84 8.43 -15.32
CA GLU A 68 9.39 7.64 -16.44
C GLU A 68 10.80 7.12 -16.15
N LYS A 69 11.64 7.94 -15.52
CA LYS A 69 12.97 7.52 -15.08
C LYS A 69 12.88 6.44 -14.00
N PHE A 70 12.05 6.66 -12.98
CA PHE A 70 11.83 5.71 -11.88
C PHE A 70 11.36 4.34 -12.39
N GLU A 71 10.32 4.29 -13.22
CA GLU A 71 9.79 3.04 -13.80
C GLU A 71 10.87 2.27 -14.57
N LYS A 72 11.71 2.98 -15.32
CA LYS A 72 12.81 2.38 -16.08
C LYS A 72 13.90 1.81 -15.16
N ASP A 73 14.29 2.58 -14.15
CA ASP A 73 15.36 2.21 -13.22
C ASP A 73 14.91 1.04 -12.32
N MET A 74 13.66 1.06 -11.84
CA MET A 74 13.03 -0.02 -11.09
C MET A 74 12.95 -1.31 -11.92
N LYS A 75 12.48 -1.24 -13.16
CA LYS A 75 12.42 -2.42 -14.03
C LYS A 75 13.82 -3.03 -14.25
N ALA A 76 14.82 -2.20 -14.50
CA ALA A 76 16.19 -2.67 -14.66
C ALA A 76 16.75 -3.31 -13.38
N HIS A 77 16.36 -2.79 -12.22
CA HIS A 77 16.70 -3.37 -10.92
C HIS A 77 16.06 -4.74 -10.74
N ASN A 78 14.74 -4.86 -10.92
CA ASN A 78 14.01 -6.13 -10.75
C ASN A 78 14.54 -7.20 -11.71
N GLU A 79 14.77 -6.85 -12.99
CA GLU A 79 15.38 -7.77 -13.95
C GLU A 79 16.81 -8.22 -13.55
N ALA A 80 17.55 -7.41 -12.81
CA ALA A 80 18.89 -7.76 -12.34
C ALA A 80 18.82 -8.68 -11.10
N VAL A 81 17.86 -8.45 -10.21
CA VAL A 81 17.56 -9.30 -9.04
C VAL A 81 17.13 -10.70 -9.51
N GLU A 82 16.12 -10.80 -10.38
CA GLU A 82 15.65 -12.08 -10.93
C GLU A 82 16.79 -12.90 -11.57
N LYS A 83 17.66 -12.23 -12.35
CA LYS A 83 18.82 -12.90 -12.98
C LYS A 83 19.86 -13.37 -11.96
N ALA A 84 20.01 -12.69 -10.83
CA ALA A 84 20.92 -13.12 -9.77
C ALA A 84 20.37 -14.37 -9.05
N ASP A 85 19.08 -14.38 -8.75
CA ASP A 85 18.40 -15.47 -8.04
C ASP A 85 18.38 -16.77 -8.85
N HIS A 86 18.13 -16.69 -10.16
CA HIS A 86 18.09 -17.87 -11.04
C HIS A 86 19.45 -18.53 -11.30
N ASN A 87 20.58 -17.84 -11.05
CA ASN A 87 21.92 -18.36 -11.34
C ASN A 87 22.61 -19.03 -10.13
N GLY A 88 21.90 -19.22 -9.01
CA GLY A 88 22.45 -19.89 -7.81
C GLY A 88 23.66 -19.17 -7.21
N GLY A 89 23.76 -17.85 -7.42
CA GLY A 89 24.88 -17.05 -6.95
C GLY A 89 24.86 -16.90 -5.44
N THR A 90 25.80 -17.57 -4.75
CA THR A 90 26.33 -17.16 -3.44
C THR A 90 26.32 -15.63 -3.32
N GLU A 91 25.78 -15.09 -2.23
CA GLU A 91 25.59 -13.69 -1.74
C GLU A 91 26.62 -12.59 -2.15
N ALA A 92 27.16 -12.62 -3.36
CA ALA A 92 28.30 -11.84 -3.81
C ALA A 92 27.88 -10.92 -4.95
N LYS A 93 27.50 -9.70 -4.54
CA LYS A 93 27.33 -8.45 -5.32
C LYS A 93 25.98 -8.24 -6.01
N LEU A 94 24.91 -8.13 -5.23
CA LEU A 94 23.87 -7.16 -5.54
C LEU A 94 24.33 -5.77 -5.04
N LEU A 95 25.28 -5.17 -5.77
CA LEU A 95 25.44 -3.71 -5.79
C LEU A 95 24.65 -3.22 -7.01
N VAL A 96 23.34 -3.50 -7.01
CA VAL A 96 22.43 -2.80 -7.92
C VAL A 96 22.01 -1.57 -7.14
N ASP A 97 22.39 -0.39 -7.63
CA ASP A 97 22.00 0.88 -6.99
C ASP A 97 20.49 0.86 -6.75
N ALA A 98 20.08 1.07 -5.50
CA ALA A 98 18.67 1.27 -5.18
C ALA A 98 18.17 2.45 -6.01
N TYR A 99 17.09 2.26 -6.77
CA TYR A 99 16.52 3.33 -7.56
C TYR A 99 15.95 4.42 -6.63
N GLU A 100 15.98 5.67 -7.09
CA GLU A 100 15.49 6.80 -6.29
C GLU A 100 13.97 6.92 -6.41
N VAL A 101 13.26 6.78 -5.28
CA VAL A 101 11.81 7.01 -5.21
C VAL A 101 11.48 8.45 -5.62
N PRO A 102 10.45 8.68 -6.45
CA PRO A 102 10.14 10.01 -6.94
C PRO A 102 9.82 10.98 -5.82
N SER A 103 10.27 12.21 -5.99
CA SER A 103 10.13 13.30 -5.02
C SER A 103 8.68 13.60 -4.64
N PHE A 104 7.72 13.34 -5.53
CA PHE A 104 6.29 13.50 -5.28
C PHE A 104 5.65 12.35 -4.46
N CYS A 105 6.34 11.23 -4.32
CA CYS A 105 5.96 10.11 -3.46
C CYS A 105 6.63 10.19 -2.08
N ARG A 106 7.74 10.92 -1.97
CA ARG A 106 8.45 11.08 -0.69
C ARG A 106 7.63 11.90 0.29
N ASP A 107 7.83 11.57 1.56
CA ASP A 107 7.31 12.29 2.72
C ASP A 107 5.77 12.34 2.82
N LEU A 108 4.98 11.57 2.06
CA LEU A 108 3.52 11.52 2.23
C LEU A 108 3.15 10.52 3.32
N GLU A 109 2.37 10.97 4.30
CA GLU A 109 1.90 10.11 5.40
C GLU A 109 0.40 10.29 5.62
N GLN A 110 -0.29 9.16 5.73
CA GLN A 110 -1.68 9.11 6.14
C GLN A 110 -1.74 8.98 7.66
N VAL A 111 -2.29 10.00 8.31
CA VAL A 111 -2.44 10.03 9.77
C VAL A 111 -3.89 9.79 10.12
N ASP A 112 -4.14 8.65 10.78
CA ASP A 112 -5.46 8.30 11.28
C ASP A 112 -5.89 9.25 12.41
N LEU A 113 -7.11 9.78 12.29
CA LEU A 113 -7.75 10.66 13.28
C LEU A 113 -9.06 10.03 13.81
N GLY A 114 -9.27 8.73 13.57
CA GLY A 114 -10.46 7.97 13.90
C GLY A 114 -11.45 7.93 12.74
N ASP A 115 -12.43 8.85 12.74
CA ASP A 115 -13.52 8.87 11.74
C ASP A 115 -13.09 9.44 10.37
N CYS A 116 -11.84 9.89 10.27
CA CYS A 116 -11.25 10.55 9.12
C CYS A 116 -9.72 10.45 9.22
N PHE A 117 -9.02 10.87 8.19
CA PHE A 117 -7.56 10.91 8.21
C PHE A 117 -7.04 12.19 7.58
N ALA A 118 -5.84 12.59 7.99
CA ALA A 118 -5.10 13.66 7.37
C ALA A 118 -4.01 13.08 6.48
N LEU A 119 -3.95 13.53 5.23
CA LEU A 119 -2.75 13.33 4.42
C LEU A 119 -1.83 14.51 4.67
N VAL A 120 -0.75 14.26 5.39
CA VAL A 120 0.27 15.27 5.73
C VAL A 120 1.58 14.90 5.06
N CYS A 121 2.52 15.85 5.06
CA CYS A 121 3.86 15.51 4.67
C CYS A 121 4.80 15.57 5.86
N VAL A 122 5.50 14.48 6.11
CA VAL A 122 6.34 14.29 7.29
C VAL A 122 7.78 14.31 6.85
N SER A 123 8.29 15.51 6.64
CA SER A 123 9.73 15.70 6.47
C SER A 123 10.34 15.69 7.88
N ILE A 124 10.85 14.53 8.31
CA ILE A 124 11.34 14.27 9.69
C ILE A 124 12.40 15.29 10.20
N ARG A 125 13.00 16.15 9.36
CA ARG A 125 13.97 17.17 9.84
C ARG A 125 13.92 18.56 9.25
N PHE A 126 13.13 18.84 8.21
CA PHE A 126 13.05 20.18 7.60
C PHE A 126 11.67 20.39 7.00
N PHE A 127 10.99 21.48 7.36
CA PHE A 127 9.73 21.92 6.76
C PHE A 127 9.92 22.23 5.26
N ILE A 128 10.02 21.20 4.42
CA ILE A 128 9.81 21.37 2.98
C ILE A 128 8.30 21.32 2.78
N ALA A 129 7.76 22.44 2.31
CA ALA A 129 6.35 22.59 1.97
C ALA A 129 5.98 21.61 0.84
N CYS A 130 5.61 20.40 1.21
CA CYS A 130 5.04 19.42 0.32
C CYS A 130 3.67 19.93 -0.17
N LYS A 131 3.55 20.19 -1.48
CA LYS A 131 2.34 20.77 -2.09
C LYS A 131 1.09 19.90 -1.92
N THR A 132 1.28 18.61 -1.67
CA THR A 132 0.22 17.59 -1.62
C THR A 132 -0.33 17.33 -0.22
N GLY A 133 0.44 17.60 0.83
CA GLY A 133 0.01 17.43 2.22
C GLY A 133 -0.97 18.50 2.73
N GLY A 134 -1.41 18.33 3.98
CA GLY A 134 -2.27 19.27 4.69
C GLY A 134 -3.74 19.19 4.28
N LYS A 135 -4.24 17.99 3.94
CA LYS A 135 -5.63 17.78 3.50
C LYS A 135 -6.32 16.78 4.41
N LEU A 136 -7.56 17.06 4.75
CA LEU A 136 -8.42 16.16 5.52
C LEU A 136 -9.31 15.35 4.56
N TYR A 137 -9.41 14.06 4.82
CA TYR A 137 -10.19 13.12 4.02
C TYR A 137 -11.12 12.30 4.89
N LYS A 138 -12.29 11.98 4.36
CA LYS A 138 -13.25 11.05 4.93
C LYS A 138 -13.82 10.19 3.81
N ASP A 139 -13.91 8.89 4.02
CA ASP A 139 -14.35 7.92 2.99
C ASP A 139 -13.57 8.09 1.66
N ASN A 140 -12.25 8.25 1.74
CA ASN A 140 -11.33 8.52 0.61
C ASN A 140 -11.64 9.77 -0.23
N LYS A 141 -12.46 10.69 0.29
CA LYS A 141 -12.80 11.96 -0.38
C LYS A 141 -12.23 13.14 0.39
N LYS A 142 -11.61 14.08 -0.33
CA LYS A 142 -11.13 15.34 0.26
C LYS A 142 -12.32 16.10 0.84
N VAL A 143 -12.24 16.39 2.13
CA VAL A 143 -13.21 17.25 2.84
C VAL A 143 -12.80 18.70 2.71
N ARG A 144 -11.56 19.03 3.11
CA ARG A 144 -11.02 20.40 3.12
C ARG A 144 -9.50 20.39 3.27
N ASP A 145 -8.88 21.53 3.06
CA ASP A 145 -7.49 21.76 3.47
C ASP A 145 -7.43 22.07 4.98
N LEU A 146 -6.36 21.63 5.64
CA LEU A 146 -6.07 21.92 7.04
C LEU A 146 -5.53 23.34 7.18
N SER A 147 -6.00 24.05 8.20
CA SER A 147 -5.39 25.31 8.63
C SER A 147 -4.02 25.08 9.27
N GLU A 148 -3.18 26.11 9.34
CA GLU A 148 -1.87 26.02 10.00
C GLU A 148 -1.96 25.57 11.47
N LYS A 149 -3.04 25.96 12.16
CA LYS A 149 -3.31 25.50 13.52
C LYS A 149 -3.56 23.99 13.57
N GLU A 150 -4.34 23.47 12.63
CA GLU A 150 -4.67 22.04 12.57
C GLU A 150 -3.47 21.20 12.13
N LYS A 151 -2.67 21.69 11.17
CA LYS A 151 -1.39 21.05 10.81
C LYS A 151 -0.49 20.87 12.02
N LYS A 152 -0.35 21.92 12.85
CA LYS A 152 0.41 21.86 14.10
C LYS A 152 -0.17 20.84 15.09
N GLN A 153 -1.50 20.71 15.17
CA GLN A 153 -2.13 19.69 16.02
C GLN A 153 -1.80 18.27 15.54
N VAL A 154 -1.76 18.04 14.22
CA VAL A 154 -1.35 16.75 13.64
C VAL A 154 0.13 16.47 13.88
N GLU A 155 1.02 17.46 13.73
CA GLU A 155 2.44 17.32 14.04
C GLU A 155 2.71 16.99 15.52
N GLU A 156 2.01 17.66 16.44
CA GLU A 156 2.10 17.36 17.87
C GLU A 156 1.58 15.96 18.20
N TYR A 157 0.61 15.46 17.43
CA TYR A 157 0.09 14.11 17.57
C TYR A 157 1.09 13.06 17.09
N LEU A 158 1.69 13.26 15.90
CA LEU A 158 2.73 12.38 15.37
C LEU A 158 3.92 12.22 16.33
N LYS A 159 4.39 13.32 16.92
CA LYS A 159 5.46 13.26 17.94
C LYS A 159 5.08 12.45 19.19
N LYS A 160 3.80 12.46 19.55
CA LYS A 160 3.31 11.64 20.67
C LYS A 160 3.24 10.16 20.28
N LEU A 161 2.83 9.85 19.05
CA LEU A 161 2.83 8.49 18.53
C LEU A 161 4.25 7.94 18.43
N GLU A 162 5.17 8.67 17.82
CA GLU A 162 6.60 8.30 17.70
C GLU A 162 7.18 7.96 19.08
N LYS A 163 7.02 8.87 20.05
CA LYS A 163 7.47 8.62 21.42
C LYS A 163 6.77 7.42 22.08
N TYR A 164 5.48 7.24 21.84
CA TYR A 164 4.71 6.14 22.38
C TYR A 164 5.26 4.79 21.88
N TYR A 165 5.48 4.66 20.58
CA TYR A 165 6.04 3.47 19.97
C TYR A 165 7.49 3.25 20.42
N ASP A 166 8.33 4.28 20.48
CA ASP A 166 9.68 4.18 21.03
C ASP A 166 9.67 3.63 22.47
N ASP A 167 8.79 4.15 23.33
CA ASP A 167 8.66 3.71 24.72
C ASP A 167 8.11 2.27 24.82
N VAL A 168 7.29 1.84 23.87
CA VAL A 168 6.74 0.47 23.78
C VAL A 168 7.84 -0.50 23.33
N TYR A 169 8.56 -0.20 22.25
CA TYR A 169 9.65 -1.05 21.75
C TYR A 169 10.84 -1.10 22.72
N ALA A 170 11.12 -0.02 23.45
CA ALA A 170 12.15 -0.05 24.49
C ALA A 170 11.81 -1.01 25.66
N LYS A 171 10.53 -1.38 25.80
CA LYS A 171 10.02 -2.27 26.86
C LYS A 171 9.55 -3.61 26.33
N SER A 172 9.60 -3.85 25.01
CA SER A 172 9.12 -5.11 24.44
C SER A 172 9.99 -6.26 24.90
N ASP A 173 9.38 -7.23 25.56
CA ASP A 173 9.95 -8.53 25.89
C ASP A 173 9.29 -9.61 25.01
N GLU A 174 9.54 -10.90 25.30
CA GLU A 174 8.97 -12.02 24.55
C GLU A 174 7.42 -12.08 24.62
N ASP A 175 6.77 -11.34 25.54
CA ASP A 175 5.32 -11.31 25.77
C ASP A 175 4.63 -10.07 25.13
N PHE A 176 5.17 -9.57 24.02
CA PHE A 176 4.65 -8.39 23.33
C PHE A 176 3.19 -8.55 22.86
N ASP A 177 2.28 -7.83 23.51
CA ASP A 177 0.84 -7.81 23.21
C ASP A 177 0.46 -6.60 22.35
N TRP A 178 0.28 -6.82 21.05
CA TRP A 178 -0.07 -5.78 20.09
C TRP A 178 -1.47 -5.18 20.30
N GLU A 179 -2.44 -5.95 20.79
CA GLU A 179 -3.79 -5.43 21.05
C GLU A 179 -3.76 -4.39 22.17
N LYS A 180 -2.95 -4.66 23.20
CA LYS A 180 -2.73 -3.72 24.31
C LYS A 180 -1.98 -2.46 23.87
N VAL A 181 -1.04 -2.58 22.94
CA VAL A 181 -0.34 -1.44 22.34
C VAL A 181 -1.35 -0.56 21.59
N ILE A 182 -2.12 -1.13 20.66
CA ILE A 182 -3.12 -0.37 19.91
C ILE A 182 -4.14 0.29 20.86
N ALA A 183 -4.62 -0.43 21.87
CA ALA A 183 -5.59 0.10 22.84
C ALA A 183 -5.01 1.24 23.71
N GLY A 184 -3.68 1.31 23.85
CA GLY A 184 -2.97 2.33 24.62
C GLY A 184 -2.54 3.55 23.80
N GLU A 185 -2.75 3.55 22.48
CA GLU A 185 -2.31 4.63 21.63
C GLU A 185 -2.92 5.98 22.03
N PRO A 186 -2.12 7.07 21.94
CA PRO A 186 -2.64 8.41 22.18
C PRO A 186 -3.76 8.72 21.17
N LYS A 187 -4.80 9.42 21.62
CA LYS A 187 -5.88 9.88 20.74
C LYS A 187 -5.42 11.07 19.90
N GLY A 188 -5.74 11.02 18.61
CA GLY A 188 -5.52 12.11 17.67
C GLY A 188 -6.39 13.36 17.93
N PRO A 189 -6.07 14.49 17.29
CA PRO A 189 -6.87 15.70 17.36
C PRO A 189 -8.27 15.50 16.74
N GLN A 190 -9.29 16.10 17.36
CA GLN A 190 -10.67 16.04 16.85
C GLN A 190 -10.88 17.01 15.69
N LEU A 191 -10.50 16.56 14.48
CA LEU A 191 -10.61 17.34 13.25
C LEU A 191 -11.72 16.85 12.31
N CYS A 192 -12.29 15.67 12.60
CA CYS A 192 -13.30 14.99 11.78
C CYS A 192 -14.73 15.53 11.92
N ASN A 193 -14.88 16.68 12.59
CA ASN A 193 -16.16 17.33 12.93
C ASN A 193 -16.73 18.14 11.76
#